data_AF-A0A939U4D5-F1
#
_entry.id   AF-A0A939U4D5-F1
#
_cell.length_a   1.000
_cell.length_b   1.000
_cell.length_c   1.000
_cell.angle_alpha   90.00
_cell.angle_beta   90.00
_cell.angle_gamma   90.00
#
_symmetry.space_group_name_H-M   'P 1'
#
loop_
_entity.id
_entity.type
_entity.pdbx_description
1 polymer ?
#
loop_
_entity_poly.entity_id
_entity_poly.type
_entity_poly.pdbx_seq_one_letter_code
_entity_poly.pdbx_strand_id
1 'polypeptide(L)'
;MGLLQHAFENPKARMNSSFLGQLFSLPVTFRSYKDKQPLVDVKIKGARFEQRRMTALINTIAKNSPTGRKILEAAAKEGYTFSFEYQVGSYGFCNAKEKVICLNPKARDSLLVTTLVHEARHAQQHTSGISSQFCSYDVATELKLRRATEADAQAVSAQAALEIRAATKDESIWKRFKKTFKEIANNMKEPDLSASVDSVVANSEKNMKDAFKGWFKRWQTVDSYEQGYLHSLLTKADKFADPEKAAAYFAEKPFKGSMSSAEILKKICTTDKGKCYFADDLDIMDREGAMCGICKDTREAADKFFKEREKLTGQAPDESYKNLPSRGNLFESLRIIAFSRPGKAADFSIKSKLLSLKKNKGR
;
A
#
# COMPACT_ATOMS: atom_id res chain seq x y z
N MET A 1 -8.79 -39.52 -37.54
CA MET A 1 -8.62 -39.74 -36.09
C MET A 1 -7.75 -38.63 -35.54
N GLY A 2 -8.26 -37.90 -34.55
CA GLY A 2 -7.79 -36.56 -34.20
C GLY A 2 -6.54 -36.55 -33.33
N LEU A 3 -5.70 -35.52 -33.55
CA LEU A 3 -4.50 -35.12 -32.80
C LEU A 3 -4.66 -35.02 -31.27
N LEU A 4 -5.88 -35.14 -30.73
CA LEU A 4 -6.19 -35.19 -29.30
C LEU A 4 -5.84 -36.53 -28.65
N GLN A 5 -5.78 -37.63 -29.42
CA GLN A 5 -5.57 -38.96 -28.82
C GLN A 5 -4.09 -39.24 -28.51
N HIS A 6 -3.15 -38.60 -29.20
CA HIS A 6 -1.72 -38.83 -28.99
C HIS A 6 -1.14 -38.13 -27.76
N ALA A 7 -1.87 -37.17 -27.17
CA ALA A 7 -1.42 -36.41 -26.00
C ALA A 7 -1.59 -37.16 -24.67
N PHE A 8 -2.36 -38.25 -24.64
CA PHE A 8 -2.70 -38.96 -23.39
C PHE A 8 -1.89 -40.24 -23.14
N GLU A 9 -1.03 -40.68 -24.07
CA GLU A 9 -0.35 -41.97 -23.97
C GLU A 9 1.15 -41.89 -23.60
N ASN A 10 1.70 -40.69 -23.35
CA ASN A 10 3.13 -40.53 -23.09
C ASN A 10 3.44 -39.93 -21.70
N PRO A 11 3.88 -40.72 -20.71
CA PRO A 11 4.10 -40.25 -19.33
C PRO A 11 5.27 -39.27 -19.14
N LYS A 12 6.02 -38.96 -20.21
CA LYS A 12 7.19 -38.07 -20.15
C LYS A 12 6.89 -36.60 -20.48
N ALA A 13 5.64 -36.22 -20.74
CA ALA A 13 5.25 -34.82 -20.97
C ALA A 13 4.92 -34.03 -19.67
N ARG A 14 5.50 -34.40 -18.53
CA ARG A 14 5.48 -33.60 -17.28
C ARG A 14 6.54 -32.49 -17.32
N MET A 15 6.45 -31.62 -18.31
CA MET A 15 7.12 -30.30 -18.32
C MET A 15 6.47 -29.50 -19.44
N ASN A 16 5.31 -28.89 -19.15
CA ASN A 16 4.74 -27.72 -19.82
C ASN A 16 3.29 -27.53 -19.36
N SER A 17 3.11 -27.23 -18.07
CA SER A 17 1.83 -26.72 -17.55
C SER A 17 1.54 -25.27 -17.97
N SER A 18 2.26 -24.72 -18.95
CA SER A 18 2.19 -23.30 -19.35
C SER A 18 1.28 -23.01 -20.54
N PHE A 19 0.78 -24.01 -21.28
CA PHE A 19 0.06 -23.72 -22.53
C PHE A 19 -1.47 -23.57 -22.34
N LEU A 20 -2.08 -24.42 -21.50
CA LEU A 20 -3.53 -24.36 -21.27
C LEU A 20 -3.96 -23.26 -20.28
N GLY A 21 -3.05 -22.82 -19.42
CA GLY A 21 -3.27 -21.65 -18.54
C GLY A 21 -3.26 -20.32 -19.30
N GLN A 22 -2.65 -20.27 -20.48
CA GLN A 22 -2.62 -19.07 -21.34
C GLN A 22 -3.90 -18.88 -22.16
N LEU A 23 -4.70 -19.93 -22.37
CA LEU A 23 -5.87 -19.87 -23.26
C LEU A 23 -7.18 -19.43 -22.59
N PHE A 24 -7.28 -19.47 -21.26
CA PHE A 24 -8.54 -19.21 -20.54
C PHE A 24 -8.54 -17.97 -19.62
N SER A 25 -7.57 -17.07 -19.76
CA SER A 25 -7.50 -15.83 -18.99
C SER A 25 -7.86 -14.58 -19.81
N LEU A 26 -9.07 -14.50 -20.37
CA LEU A 26 -9.60 -13.27 -20.98
C LEU A 26 -11.12 -13.16 -20.71
N PRO A 27 -11.61 -11.96 -20.35
CA PRO A 27 -11.82 -10.94 -21.37
C PRO A 27 -11.34 -9.56 -20.91
N VAL A 28 -10.28 -9.04 -21.54
CA VAL A 28 -9.94 -7.61 -21.47
C VAL A 28 -9.48 -7.20 -22.85
N THR A 29 -10.12 -6.19 -23.41
CA THR A 29 -9.70 -5.52 -24.64
C THR A 29 -8.20 -5.25 -24.61
N PHE A 30 -7.44 -5.94 -25.47
CA PHE A 30 -6.00 -5.73 -25.59
C PHE A 30 -5.75 -4.32 -26.11
N ARG A 31 -5.48 -3.39 -25.20
CA ARG A 31 -4.85 -2.13 -25.59
C ARG A 31 -3.45 -2.50 -26.09
N SER A 32 -3.17 -2.25 -27.36
CA SER A 32 -1.83 -2.46 -27.90
C SER A 32 -0.89 -1.39 -27.35
N TYR A 33 0.10 -1.80 -26.58
CA TYR A 33 1.16 -0.91 -26.09
C TYR A 33 2.34 -0.93 -27.06
N LYS A 34 2.80 0.27 -27.46
CA LYS A 34 3.98 0.42 -28.31
C LYS A 34 5.22 -0.13 -27.59
N ASP A 35 6.11 -0.75 -28.36
CA ASP A 35 7.42 -1.16 -27.87
C ASP A 35 8.31 0.09 -27.72
N LYS A 36 8.53 0.52 -26.48
CA LYS A 36 9.33 1.70 -26.14
C LYS A 36 10.25 1.33 -24.99
N GLN A 37 11.37 2.03 -24.89
CA GLN A 37 12.21 1.98 -23.70
C GLN A 37 11.58 2.79 -22.56
N PRO A 38 11.75 2.37 -21.30
CA PRO A 38 11.34 3.15 -20.16
C PRO A 38 12.24 4.39 -20.01
N LEU A 39 11.63 5.53 -19.67
CA LEU A 39 12.35 6.79 -19.43
C LEU A 39 13.03 6.86 -18.07
N VAL A 40 12.73 5.90 -17.20
CA VAL A 40 13.40 5.68 -15.92
C VAL A 40 14.07 4.31 -16.03
N ASP A 41 15.35 4.25 -15.70
CA ASP A 41 16.15 3.02 -15.78
C ASP A 41 15.76 2.04 -14.66
N VAL A 42 14.65 1.34 -14.86
CA VAL A 42 14.11 0.36 -13.93
C VAL A 42 13.98 -1.00 -14.59
N LYS A 43 14.37 -2.05 -13.86
CA LYS A 43 14.16 -3.42 -14.32
C LYS A 43 12.69 -3.81 -14.22
N ILE A 44 12.10 -4.16 -15.37
CA ILE A 44 10.72 -4.62 -15.46
C ILE A 44 10.71 -6.14 -15.59
N LYS A 45 9.95 -6.84 -14.73
CA LYS A 45 9.74 -8.29 -14.80
C LYS A 45 8.37 -8.60 -15.38
N GLY A 46 8.25 -9.75 -16.04
CA GLY A 46 7.00 -10.23 -16.64
C GLY A 46 7.13 -10.52 -18.14
N ALA A 47 6.03 -10.91 -18.77
CA ALA A 47 5.97 -11.16 -20.21
C ALA A 47 6.14 -9.87 -21.02
N ARG A 48 6.48 -9.96 -22.31
CA ARG A 48 6.74 -8.79 -23.18
C ARG A 48 5.58 -7.80 -23.21
N PHE A 49 4.32 -8.27 -23.18
CA PHE A 49 3.16 -7.37 -23.15
C PHE A 49 3.04 -6.61 -21.81
N GLU A 50 3.35 -7.27 -20.69
CA GLU A 50 3.36 -6.68 -19.36
C GLU A 50 4.46 -5.63 -19.25
N GLN A 51 5.64 -5.94 -19.80
CA GLN A 51 6.75 -4.99 -19.86
C GLN A 51 6.35 -3.74 -20.65
N ARG A 52 5.77 -3.89 -21.85
CA ARG A 52 5.30 -2.75 -22.65
C ARG A 52 4.25 -1.91 -21.94
N ARG A 53 3.31 -2.56 -21.23
CA ARG A 53 2.30 -1.87 -20.43
C ARG A 53 2.93 -1.09 -19.27
N MET A 54 3.82 -1.73 -18.50
CA MET A 54 4.53 -1.08 -17.40
C MET A 54 5.36 0.10 -17.91
N THR A 55 6.07 -0.07 -19.03
CA THR A 55 6.81 1.00 -19.69
C THR A 55 5.89 2.17 -20.09
N ALA A 56 4.68 1.89 -20.57
CA ALA A 56 3.73 2.96 -20.88
C ALA A 56 3.30 3.73 -19.62
N LEU A 57 3.12 3.06 -18.47
CA LEU A 57 2.81 3.71 -17.19
C LEU A 57 4.00 4.58 -16.71
N ILE A 58 5.21 4.02 -16.69
CA ILE A 58 6.45 4.73 -16.33
C ILE A 58 6.61 5.97 -17.21
N ASN A 59 6.46 5.83 -18.53
CA ASN A 59 6.64 6.92 -19.47
C ASN A 59 5.54 7.99 -19.35
N THR A 60 4.32 7.60 -18.96
CA THR A 60 3.25 8.57 -18.69
C THR A 60 3.61 9.42 -17.48
N ILE A 61 4.13 8.81 -16.41
CA ILE A 61 4.55 9.52 -15.19
C ILE A 61 5.78 10.39 -15.49
N ALA A 62 6.84 9.78 -16.00
CA ALA A 62 8.15 10.42 -16.17
C ALA A 62 8.12 11.64 -17.10
N LYS A 63 7.23 11.66 -18.10
CA LYS A 63 7.09 12.81 -19.01
C LYS A 63 6.30 13.97 -18.42
N ASN A 64 5.34 13.67 -17.56
CA ASN A 64 4.25 14.61 -17.25
C ASN A 64 4.17 14.97 -15.76
N SER A 65 4.94 14.33 -14.89
CA SER A 65 4.99 14.62 -13.46
C SER A 65 6.44 14.66 -12.97
N PRO A 66 7.00 15.86 -12.71
CA PRO A 66 8.30 15.99 -12.06
C PRO A 66 8.38 15.25 -10.72
N THR A 67 7.32 15.32 -9.89
CA THR A 67 7.27 14.61 -8.60
C THR A 67 7.29 13.10 -8.80
N GLY A 68 6.40 12.58 -9.65
CA GLY A 68 6.30 11.16 -9.92
C GLY A 68 7.58 10.60 -10.55
N ARG A 69 8.19 11.34 -11.49
CA ARG A 69 9.48 10.96 -12.12
C ARG A 69 10.57 10.71 -11.07
N LYS A 70 10.79 11.68 -10.18
CA LYS A 70 11.82 11.60 -9.15
C LYS A 70 11.63 10.41 -8.22
N ILE A 71 10.38 10.08 -7.91
CA ILE A 71 10.05 8.93 -7.06
C ILE A 71 10.35 7.60 -7.76
N LEU A 72 10.03 7.49 -9.05
CA LEU A 72 10.40 6.31 -9.84
C LEU A 72 11.92 6.18 -9.96
N GLU A 73 12.63 7.29 -10.18
CA GLU A 73 14.09 7.32 -10.24
C GLU A 73 14.72 6.93 -8.89
N ALA A 74 14.16 7.38 -7.77
CA ALA A 74 14.60 6.98 -6.44
C ALA A 74 14.41 5.47 -6.22
N ALA A 75 13.23 4.92 -6.54
CA ALA A 75 12.98 3.48 -6.44
C ALA A 75 13.94 2.66 -7.33
N ALA A 76 14.18 3.13 -8.56
CA ALA A 76 15.13 2.52 -9.48
C ALA A 76 16.57 2.52 -8.93
N LYS A 77 17.03 3.66 -8.40
CA LYS A 77 18.34 3.80 -7.76
C LYS A 77 18.52 2.84 -6.59
N GLU A 78 17.47 2.61 -5.82
CA GLU A 78 17.46 1.66 -4.71
C GLU A 78 17.37 0.19 -5.17
N GLY A 79 17.31 -0.06 -6.49
CA GLY A 79 17.33 -1.40 -7.08
C GLY A 79 15.96 -2.09 -7.10
N TYR A 80 14.86 -1.34 -6.99
CA TYR A 80 13.54 -1.93 -7.10
C TYR A 80 13.24 -2.40 -8.52
N THR A 81 12.52 -3.52 -8.62
CA THR A 81 12.00 -4.06 -9.88
C THR A 81 10.50 -3.91 -9.95
N PHE A 82 9.96 -3.64 -11.15
CA PHE A 82 8.52 -3.41 -11.34
C PHE A 82 7.88 -4.59 -12.06
N SER A 83 6.72 -5.04 -11.61
CA SER A 83 5.99 -6.17 -12.20
C SER A 83 4.48 -6.05 -12.06
N PHE A 84 3.76 -6.97 -12.71
CA PHE A 84 2.35 -7.20 -12.49
C PHE A 84 2.12 -8.52 -11.73
N GLU A 85 1.16 -8.51 -10.81
CA GLU A 85 0.71 -9.71 -10.12
C GLU A 85 -0.78 -9.59 -9.80
N TYR A 86 -1.54 -10.67 -9.98
CA TYR A 86 -2.96 -10.67 -9.61
C TYR A 86 -3.13 -10.55 -8.10
N GLN A 87 -3.89 -9.55 -7.68
CA GLN A 87 -4.15 -9.27 -6.26
C GLN A 87 -5.66 -9.19 -6.00
N VAL A 88 -6.11 -9.70 -4.86
CA VAL A 88 -7.49 -9.56 -4.38
C VAL A 88 -7.54 -8.39 -3.41
N GLY A 89 -8.38 -7.40 -3.68
CA GLY A 89 -8.61 -6.27 -2.77
C GLY A 89 -7.51 -5.21 -2.75
N SER A 90 -6.50 -5.29 -3.62
CA SER A 90 -5.47 -4.25 -3.79
C SER A 90 -5.22 -3.91 -5.27
N TYR A 91 -4.72 -2.69 -5.50
CA TYR A 91 -4.26 -2.21 -6.82
C TYR A 91 -2.75 -2.37 -7.01
N GLY A 92 -1.99 -2.52 -5.93
CA GLY A 92 -0.55 -2.71 -5.95
C GLY A 92 0.02 -3.00 -4.56
N PHE A 93 1.31 -3.29 -4.52
CA PHE A 93 2.08 -3.32 -3.27
C PHE A 93 3.56 -3.05 -3.52
N CYS A 94 4.22 -2.54 -2.48
CA CYS A 94 5.66 -2.43 -2.38
C CYS A 94 6.19 -3.47 -1.37
N ASN A 95 7.17 -4.28 -1.78
CA ASN A 95 7.88 -5.20 -0.92
C ASN A 95 9.34 -4.76 -0.79
N ALA A 96 9.69 -4.23 0.38
CA ALA A 96 11.02 -3.72 0.67
C ALA A 96 12.10 -4.81 0.71
N LYS A 97 11.76 -6.01 1.21
CA LYS A 97 12.71 -7.12 1.34
C LYS A 97 13.15 -7.65 -0.02
N GLU A 98 12.19 -7.88 -0.91
CA GLU A 98 12.46 -8.40 -2.26
C GLU A 98 12.79 -7.29 -3.27
N LYS A 99 12.69 -6.01 -2.84
CA LYS A 99 12.79 -4.82 -3.69
C LYS A 99 11.92 -4.94 -4.95
N VAL A 100 10.62 -5.17 -4.74
CA VAL A 100 9.63 -5.32 -5.81
C VAL A 100 8.47 -4.35 -5.60
N ILE A 101 8.05 -3.70 -6.68
CA ILE A 101 6.77 -3.01 -6.78
C ILE A 101 5.88 -3.78 -7.77
N CYS A 102 4.77 -4.29 -7.27
CA CYS A 102 3.81 -5.07 -8.04
C CYS A 102 2.51 -4.30 -8.22
N LEU A 103 2.01 -4.23 -9.44
CA LEU A 103 0.70 -3.67 -9.76
C LEU A 103 -0.32 -4.77 -10.09
N ASN A 104 -1.59 -4.53 -9.82
CA ASN A 104 -2.66 -5.45 -10.17
C ASN A 104 -3.05 -5.28 -11.66
N PRO A 105 -2.81 -6.28 -12.53
CA PRO A 105 -3.07 -6.15 -13.95
C PRO A 105 -4.55 -5.97 -14.30
N LYS A 106 -5.48 -6.29 -13.39
CA LYS A 106 -6.92 -6.03 -13.60
C LYS A 106 -7.30 -4.55 -13.55
N ALA A 107 -6.50 -3.71 -12.89
CA ALA A 107 -6.81 -2.31 -12.73
C ALA A 107 -6.60 -1.54 -14.05
N ARG A 108 -7.35 -0.45 -14.22
CA ARG A 108 -7.22 0.43 -15.40
C ARG A 108 -5.92 1.23 -15.31
N ASP A 109 -5.29 1.50 -16.45
CA ASP A 109 -4.05 2.28 -16.53
C ASP A 109 -4.15 3.64 -15.84
N SER A 110 -5.29 4.33 -15.99
CA SER A 110 -5.51 5.63 -15.34
C SER A 110 -5.50 5.59 -13.82
N LEU A 111 -5.76 4.42 -13.22
CA LEU A 111 -5.58 4.19 -11.79
C LEU A 111 -4.15 3.74 -11.48
N LEU A 112 -3.62 2.83 -12.30
CA LEU A 112 -2.29 2.26 -12.10
C LEU A 112 -1.16 3.27 -12.20
N VAL A 113 -1.32 4.37 -12.95
CA VAL A 113 -0.38 5.51 -12.93
C VAL A 113 -0.23 6.04 -11.49
N THR A 114 -1.36 6.36 -10.83
CA THR A 114 -1.35 6.86 -9.46
C THR A 114 -0.92 5.80 -8.45
N THR A 115 -1.29 4.54 -8.66
CA THR A 115 -0.84 3.42 -7.81
C THR A 115 0.67 3.22 -7.89
N LEU A 116 1.26 3.28 -9.09
CA LEU A 116 2.71 3.10 -9.23
C LEU A 116 3.49 4.18 -8.47
N VAL A 117 3.03 5.44 -8.51
CA VAL A 117 3.64 6.52 -7.72
C VAL A 117 3.50 6.26 -6.21
N HIS A 118 2.33 5.79 -5.77
CA HIS A 118 2.08 5.44 -4.36
C HIS A 118 3.03 4.32 -3.87
N GLU A 119 3.11 3.20 -4.60
CA GLU A 119 3.99 2.09 -4.21
C GLU A 119 5.48 2.45 -4.29
N ALA A 120 5.86 3.28 -5.26
CA ALA A 120 7.22 3.80 -5.35
C ALA A 120 7.56 4.79 -4.22
N ARG A 121 6.58 5.52 -3.69
CA ARG A 121 6.78 6.33 -2.48
C ARG A 121 7.06 5.46 -1.26
N HIS A 122 6.43 4.29 -1.14
CA HIS A 122 6.81 3.33 -0.10
C HIS A 122 8.26 2.86 -0.23
N ALA A 123 8.78 2.65 -1.44
CA ALA A 123 10.19 2.28 -1.64
C ALA A 123 11.14 3.37 -1.07
N GLN A 124 10.83 4.65 -1.31
CA GLN A 124 11.58 5.77 -0.75
C GLN A 124 11.46 5.82 0.79
N GLN A 125 10.25 5.67 1.33
CA GLN A 125 9.99 5.68 2.77
C GLN A 125 10.75 4.56 3.52
N HIS A 126 10.81 3.35 2.95
CA HIS A 126 11.60 2.25 3.52
C HIS A 126 13.10 2.55 3.53
N THR A 127 13.60 3.15 2.45
CA THR A 127 15.02 3.56 2.31
C THR A 127 15.39 4.64 3.35
N SER A 128 14.45 5.51 3.70
CA SER A 128 14.59 6.49 4.78
C SER A 128 14.51 5.88 6.20
N GLY A 129 14.55 4.55 6.31
CA GLY A 129 14.63 3.84 7.59
C GLY A 129 13.29 3.67 8.31
N ILE A 130 12.17 3.65 7.58
CA ILE A 130 10.88 3.23 8.12
C ILE A 130 10.83 1.71 8.07
N SER A 131 10.74 1.09 9.25
CA SER A 131 10.71 -0.37 9.36
C SER A 131 9.50 -0.96 8.64
N SER A 132 9.71 -1.96 7.80
CA SER A 132 8.62 -2.77 7.23
C SER A 132 8.05 -3.79 8.23
N GLN A 133 8.73 -3.98 9.37
CA GLN A 133 8.25 -4.83 10.46
C GLN A 133 7.28 -4.06 11.33
N PHE A 134 6.06 -4.59 11.48
CA PHE A 134 5.04 -4.07 12.38
C PHE A 134 5.36 -4.39 13.85
N CYS A 135 4.84 -3.57 14.77
CA CYS A 135 4.98 -3.72 16.22
C CYS A 135 6.45 -3.63 16.71
N SER A 136 7.26 -2.85 16.00
CA SER A 136 8.63 -2.51 16.43
C SER A 136 8.61 -1.32 17.39
N TYR A 137 7.67 -0.40 17.18
CA TYR A 137 7.42 0.77 18.02
C TYR A 137 6.26 0.52 18.98
N ASP A 138 6.14 1.35 20.01
CA ASP A 138 4.96 1.43 20.87
C ASP A 138 3.67 1.64 20.04
N VAL A 139 2.52 1.29 20.61
CA VAL A 139 1.23 1.26 19.91
C VAL A 139 0.86 2.64 19.37
N ALA A 140 1.08 3.71 20.16
CA ALA A 140 0.78 5.06 19.70
C ALA A 140 1.64 5.46 18.49
N THR A 141 2.93 5.11 18.51
CA THR A 141 3.87 5.36 17.43
C THR A 141 3.52 4.52 16.22
N GLU A 142 3.26 3.21 16.35
CA GLU A 142 2.84 2.37 15.21
C GLU A 142 1.58 2.92 14.55
N LEU A 143 0.56 3.26 15.35
CA LEU A 143 -0.70 3.80 14.82
C LEU A 143 -0.46 5.08 13.99
N LYS A 144 0.26 6.05 14.57
CA LYS A 144 0.56 7.32 13.90
C LYS A 144 1.47 7.13 12.70
N LEU A 145 2.58 6.39 12.85
CA LEU A 145 3.58 6.16 11.80
C LEU A 145 2.95 5.49 10.58
N ARG A 146 2.17 4.42 10.76
CA ARG A 146 1.57 3.71 9.62
C ARG A 146 0.53 4.56 8.90
N ARG A 147 -0.33 5.26 9.64
CA ARG A 147 -1.32 6.16 9.03
C ARG A 147 -0.65 7.30 8.25
N ALA A 148 0.38 7.93 8.83
CA ALA A 148 1.15 8.97 8.15
C ALA A 148 1.84 8.43 6.88
N THR A 149 2.38 7.21 6.93
CA THR A 149 3.06 6.55 5.80
C THR A 149 2.13 6.42 4.59
N GLU A 150 0.91 5.91 4.82
CA GLU A 150 -0.12 5.72 3.79
C GLU A 150 -0.69 7.06 3.29
N ALA A 151 -0.95 8.00 4.21
CA ALA A 151 -1.46 9.32 3.88
C ALA A 151 -0.46 10.12 3.01
N ASP A 152 0.83 10.05 3.31
CA ASP A 152 1.90 10.66 2.50
C ASP A 152 2.02 10.00 1.12
N ALA A 153 2.02 8.66 1.04
CA ALA A 153 2.06 7.96 -0.23
C ALA A 153 0.88 8.34 -1.14
N GLN A 154 -0.31 8.51 -0.55
CA GLN A 154 -1.49 8.97 -1.27
C GLN A 154 -1.43 10.45 -1.65
N ALA A 155 -0.86 11.30 -0.80
CA ALA A 155 -0.69 12.73 -1.06
C ALA A 155 0.24 13.00 -2.24
N VAL A 156 1.35 12.28 -2.27
CA VAL A 156 2.33 12.29 -3.36
C VAL A 156 1.71 11.79 -4.68
N SER A 157 0.91 10.71 -4.59
CA SER A 157 0.16 10.19 -5.74
C SER A 157 -0.85 11.21 -6.29
N ALA A 158 -1.54 11.94 -5.41
CA ALA A 158 -2.46 13.00 -5.79
C ALA A 158 -1.73 14.18 -6.48
N GLN A 159 -0.59 14.60 -5.94
CA GLN A 159 0.25 15.63 -6.55
C GLN A 159 0.70 15.22 -7.95
N ALA A 160 1.18 13.99 -8.13
CA ALA A 160 1.57 13.49 -9.45
C ALA A 160 0.39 13.48 -10.43
N ALA A 161 -0.82 13.13 -9.97
CA ALA A 161 -2.02 13.18 -10.81
C ALA A 161 -2.37 14.61 -11.27
N LEU A 162 -2.22 15.61 -10.39
CA LEU A 162 -2.41 17.02 -10.74
C LEU A 162 -1.37 17.52 -11.74
N GLU A 163 -0.11 17.15 -11.57
CA GLU A 163 0.96 17.49 -12.51
C GLU A 163 0.70 16.90 -13.90
N ILE A 164 0.31 15.62 -13.97
CA ILE A 164 -0.03 14.97 -15.25
C ILE A 164 -1.22 15.67 -15.92
N ARG A 165 -2.25 16.03 -15.15
CA ARG A 165 -3.40 16.79 -15.66
C ARG A 165 -2.97 18.15 -16.23
N ALA A 166 -2.10 18.88 -15.53
CA ALA A 166 -1.59 20.17 -15.98
C ALA A 166 -0.72 20.06 -17.24
N ALA A 167 0.11 19.02 -17.35
CA ALA A 167 1.00 18.78 -18.49
C ALA A 167 0.26 18.35 -19.75
N THR A 168 -0.73 17.47 -19.61
CA THR A 168 -1.40 16.82 -20.74
C THR A 168 -2.72 17.46 -21.13
N LYS A 169 -3.31 18.26 -20.23
CA LYS A 169 -4.69 18.74 -20.30
C LYS A 169 -5.73 17.61 -20.35
N ASP A 170 -5.33 16.37 -20.08
CA ASP A 170 -6.21 15.21 -19.95
C ASP A 170 -6.57 15.00 -18.47
N GLU A 171 -7.87 14.94 -18.21
CA GLU A 171 -8.40 14.74 -16.87
C GLU A 171 -8.58 13.26 -16.50
N SER A 172 -8.31 12.32 -17.41
CA SER A 172 -8.66 10.91 -17.25
C SER A 172 -8.06 10.27 -16.00
N ILE A 173 -6.80 10.59 -15.67
CA ILE A 173 -6.10 10.11 -14.47
C ILE A 173 -6.67 10.78 -13.22
N TRP A 174 -6.80 12.11 -13.21
CA TRP A 174 -7.37 12.83 -12.07
C TRP A 174 -8.81 12.39 -11.78
N LYS A 175 -9.70 12.34 -12.78
CA LYS A 175 -11.08 11.84 -12.63
C LYS A 175 -11.12 10.41 -12.08
N ARG A 176 -10.19 9.55 -12.49
CA ARG A 176 -10.07 8.20 -11.92
C ARG A 176 -9.64 8.25 -10.46
N PHE A 177 -8.65 9.07 -10.12
CA PHE A 177 -8.22 9.29 -8.75
C PHE A 177 -9.37 9.81 -7.88
N LYS A 178 -10.06 10.88 -8.28
CA LYS A 178 -11.22 11.42 -7.55
C LYS A 178 -12.31 10.38 -7.32
N LYS A 179 -12.58 9.53 -8.32
CA LYS A 179 -13.60 8.47 -8.19
C LYS A 179 -13.20 7.42 -7.15
N THR A 180 -11.91 7.08 -7.05
CA THR A 180 -11.41 6.06 -6.13
C THR A 180 -11.14 6.62 -4.72
N PHE A 181 -10.69 7.87 -4.63
CA PHE A 181 -10.19 8.52 -3.43
C PHE A 181 -10.91 9.86 -3.20
N LYS A 182 -12.24 9.81 -3.14
CA LYS A 182 -13.12 10.98 -3.17
C LYS A 182 -12.83 11.98 -2.06
N GLU A 183 -12.65 11.52 -0.84
CA GLU A 183 -12.42 12.37 0.33
C GLU A 183 -11.09 13.11 0.25
N ILE A 184 -10.06 12.47 -0.35
CA ILE A 184 -8.75 13.09 -0.60
C ILE A 184 -8.90 14.19 -1.64
N ALA A 185 -9.48 13.85 -2.78
CA ALA A 185 -9.67 14.80 -3.87
C ALA A 185 -10.57 15.99 -3.47
N ASN A 186 -11.60 15.76 -2.66
CA ASN A 186 -12.50 16.81 -2.18
C ASN A 186 -11.84 17.73 -1.16
N ASN A 187 -10.76 17.29 -0.49
CA ASN A 187 -10.02 18.12 0.44
C ASN A 187 -9.00 19.04 -0.25
N MET A 188 -8.71 18.78 -1.52
CA MET A 188 -7.73 19.54 -2.31
C MET A 188 -8.41 20.60 -3.16
N LYS A 189 -7.73 21.74 -3.34
CA LYS A 189 -8.12 22.71 -4.37
C LYS A 189 -7.65 22.20 -5.73
N GLU A 190 -8.59 21.88 -6.61
CA GLU A 190 -8.27 21.50 -7.98
C GLU A 190 -7.78 22.72 -8.78
N PRO A 191 -6.56 22.69 -9.35
CA PRO A 191 -6.10 23.77 -10.22
C PRO A 191 -6.95 23.88 -11.48
N ASP A 192 -7.03 25.06 -12.08
CA ASP A 192 -7.66 25.25 -13.38
C ASP A 192 -6.95 24.42 -14.47
N LEU A 193 -7.67 23.99 -15.51
CA LEU A 193 -7.07 23.24 -16.63
C LEU A 193 -5.97 24.03 -17.35
N SER A 194 -6.06 25.36 -17.37
CA SER A 194 -5.05 26.25 -17.95
C SER A 194 -3.75 26.30 -17.13
N ALA A 195 -3.75 25.86 -15.87
CA ALA A 195 -2.58 25.91 -15.00
C ALA A 195 -1.37 25.20 -15.64
N SER A 196 -0.19 25.82 -15.54
CA SER A 196 1.07 25.20 -15.96
C SER A 196 1.52 24.15 -14.94
N VAL A 197 2.36 23.21 -15.39
CA VAL A 197 3.00 22.24 -14.49
C VAL A 197 3.80 22.95 -13.40
N ASP A 198 4.55 24.00 -13.75
CA ASP A 198 5.35 24.77 -12.79
C ASP A 198 4.48 25.42 -11.69
N SER A 199 3.30 25.92 -12.04
CA SER A 199 2.36 26.45 -11.05
C SER A 199 1.85 25.36 -10.10
N VAL A 200 1.58 24.16 -10.61
CA VAL A 200 1.17 23.01 -9.78
C VAL A 200 2.30 22.50 -8.90
N VAL A 201 3.54 22.48 -9.40
CA VAL A 201 4.74 22.12 -8.63
C VAL A 201 5.04 23.14 -7.54
N ALA A 202 4.90 24.45 -7.83
CA ALA A 202 5.08 25.52 -6.85
C ALA A 202 4.09 25.41 -5.67
N ASN A 203 2.90 24.83 -5.90
CA ASN A 203 1.87 24.60 -4.88
C ASN A 203 1.93 23.18 -4.25
N SER A 204 2.96 22.38 -4.55
CA SER A 204 3.04 20.98 -4.13
C SER A 204 2.92 20.78 -2.62
N GLU A 205 3.57 21.61 -1.79
CA GLU A 205 3.48 21.52 -0.33
C GLU A 205 2.04 21.66 0.15
N LYS A 206 1.31 22.67 -0.36
CA LYS A 206 -0.10 22.87 -0.02
C LYS A 206 -0.97 21.71 -0.50
N ASN A 207 -0.79 21.29 -1.75
CA ASN A 207 -1.55 20.18 -2.34
C ASN A 207 -1.36 18.89 -1.54
N MET A 208 -0.13 18.58 -1.14
CA MET A 208 0.20 17.39 -0.36
C MET A 208 -0.32 17.48 1.07
N LYS A 209 -0.25 18.65 1.73
CA LYS A 209 -0.90 18.88 3.04
C LYS A 209 -2.40 18.59 2.96
N ASP A 210 -3.07 19.16 1.96
CA ASP A 210 -4.51 19.00 1.77
C ASP A 210 -4.87 17.54 1.47
N ALA A 211 -4.11 16.87 0.61
CA ALA A 211 -4.33 15.46 0.28
C ALA A 211 -4.13 14.55 1.51
N PHE A 212 -3.07 14.80 2.29
CA PHE A 212 -2.75 14.07 3.52
C PHE A 212 -3.91 14.19 4.53
N LYS A 213 -4.39 15.41 4.79
CA LYS A 213 -5.55 15.65 5.68
C LYS A 213 -6.81 14.96 5.15
N GLY A 214 -7.01 14.96 3.83
CA GLY A 214 -8.14 14.28 3.19
C GLY A 214 -8.12 12.76 3.36
N TRP A 215 -6.96 12.13 3.54
CA TRP A 215 -6.85 10.68 3.75
C TRP A 215 -7.53 10.22 5.05
N PHE A 216 -7.38 11.01 6.12
CA PHE A 216 -7.98 10.71 7.43
C PHE A 216 -9.51 10.83 7.46
N LYS A 217 -10.11 11.47 6.46
CA LYS A 217 -11.58 11.52 6.28
C LYS A 217 -12.14 10.19 5.75
N ARG A 218 -11.28 9.24 5.33
CA ARG A 218 -11.68 7.92 4.80
C ARG A 218 -11.76 6.88 5.91
N TRP A 219 -12.73 7.00 6.81
CA TRP A 219 -12.76 6.21 8.05
C TRP A 219 -12.65 4.70 7.84
N GLN A 220 -13.33 4.14 6.83
CA GLN A 220 -13.20 2.71 6.48
C GLN A 220 -11.77 2.32 6.10
N THR A 221 -11.05 3.19 5.40
CA THR A 221 -9.64 2.96 5.05
C THR A 221 -8.77 3.03 6.30
N VAL A 222 -8.95 4.05 7.13
CA VAL A 222 -8.19 4.20 8.38
C VAL A 222 -8.40 2.98 9.30
N ASP A 223 -9.64 2.52 9.44
CA ASP A 223 -9.99 1.31 10.21
C ASP A 223 -9.38 0.05 9.60
N SER A 224 -9.36 -0.07 8.27
CA SER A 224 -8.73 -1.22 7.61
C SER A 224 -7.25 -1.32 7.93
N TYR A 225 -6.55 -0.19 7.88
CA TYR A 225 -5.12 -0.15 8.18
C TYR A 225 -4.85 -0.42 9.66
N GLU A 226 -5.65 0.11 10.58
CA GLU A 226 -5.55 -0.24 12.00
C GLU A 226 -5.83 -1.73 12.24
N GLN A 227 -6.86 -2.28 11.60
CA GLN A 227 -7.20 -3.70 11.65
C GLN A 227 -6.00 -4.56 11.21
N GLY A 228 -5.37 -4.21 10.09
CA GLY A 228 -4.28 -4.98 9.48
C GLY A 228 -2.96 -4.85 10.21
N TYR A 229 -2.56 -3.62 10.54
CA TYR A 229 -1.24 -3.28 11.06
C TYR A 229 -1.12 -3.44 12.57
N LEU A 230 -2.24 -3.46 13.29
CA LEU A 230 -2.23 -3.46 14.75
C LEU A 230 -3.19 -4.51 15.32
N HIS A 231 -4.51 -4.35 15.17
CA HIS A 231 -5.50 -5.19 15.85
C HIS A 231 -5.34 -6.69 15.53
N SER A 232 -5.16 -7.06 14.25
CA SER A 232 -4.96 -8.47 13.86
C SER A 232 -3.68 -9.08 14.42
N LEU A 233 -2.68 -8.26 14.76
CA LEU A 233 -1.42 -8.72 15.35
C LEU A 233 -1.55 -8.86 16.86
N LEU A 234 -2.23 -7.93 17.53
CA LEU A 234 -2.51 -7.98 18.96
C LEU A 234 -3.36 -9.21 19.32
N THR A 235 -4.39 -9.52 18.53
CA THR A 235 -5.29 -10.67 18.78
C THR A 235 -4.72 -12.03 18.35
N LYS A 236 -3.55 -12.07 17.70
CA LYS A 236 -3.00 -13.33 17.19
C LYS A 236 -2.37 -14.18 18.29
N ALA A 237 -1.86 -13.57 19.36
CA ALA A 237 -1.27 -14.28 20.48
C ALA A 237 -2.25 -15.28 21.11
N ASP A 238 -3.53 -14.88 21.23
CA ASP A 238 -4.63 -15.71 21.75
C ASP A 238 -4.87 -17.01 20.98
N LYS A 239 -4.34 -17.14 19.77
CA LYS A 239 -4.53 -18.32 18.91
C LYS A 239 -3.48 -19.41 19.15
N PHE A 240 -2.48 -19.13 19.99
CA PHE A 240 -1.48 -20.12 20.37
C PHE A 240 -1.93 -20.83 21.66
N ALA A 241 -2.24 -22.12 21.55
CA ALA A 241 -2.49 -22.96 22.72
C ALA A 241 -1.20 -23.31 23.50
N ASP A 242 -0.06 -23.15 22.84
CA ASP A 242 1.27 -23.47 23.34
C ASP A 242 1.96 -22.20 23.87
N PRO A 243 2.28 -22.12 25.18
CA PRO A 243 2.91 -20.94 25.79
C PRO A 243 4.26 -20.57 25.17
N GLU A 244 5.06 -21.53 24.70
CA GLU A 244 6.36 -21.23 24.09
C GLU A 244 6.19 -20.51 22.75
N LYS A 245 5.18 -20.89 21.97
CA LYS A 245 4.83 -20.21 20.71
C LYS A 245 4.29 -18.81 20.96
N ALA A 246 3.50 -18.62 22.02
CA ALA A 246 3.03 -17.30 22.43
C ALA A 246 4.22 -16.41 22.85
N ALA A 247 5.14 -16.92 23.67
CA ALA A 247 6.35 -16.22 24.10
C ALA A 247 7.25 -15.82 22.91
N ALA A 248 7.48 -16.74 21.97
CA ALA A 248 8.22 -16.45 20.74
C ALA A 248 7.53 -15.36 19.90
N TYR A 249 6.20 -15.40 19.80
CA TYR A 249 5.43 -14.38 19.09
C TYR A 249 5.55 -12.99 19.71
N PHE A 250 5.61 -12.91 21.04
CA PHE A 250 5.87 -11.66 21.77
C PHE A 250 7.30 -11.15 21.55
N ALA A 251 8.30 -12.03 21.50
CA ALA A 251 9.70 -11.65 21.25
C ALA A 251 9.88 -10.96 19.88
N GLU A 252 9.11 -11.38 18.87
CA GLU A 252 9.08 -10.74 17.55
C GLU A 252 8.42 -9.34 17.54
N LYS A 253 7.74 -8.94 18.63
CA LYS A 253 6.90 -7.73 18.73
C LYS A 253 7.27 -6.96 19.97
N PRO A 254 8.45 -6.32 19.96
CA PRO A 254 8.99 -5.71 21.15
C PRO A 254 8.14 -4.53 21.66
N PHE A 255 7.53 -3.75 20.77
CA PHE A 255 6.87 -2.48 21.12
C PHE A 255 7.79 -1.57 21.96
N LYS A 256 9.04 -1.37 21.53
CA LYS A 256 10.08 -0.68 22.33
C LYS A 256 10.50 0.69 21.81
N GLY A 257 10.31 0.99 20.53
CA GLY A 257 10.64 2.30 19.97
C GLY A 257 9.52 3.32 20.18
N SER A 258 9.84 4.60 20.32
CA SER A 258 8.86 5.68 20.37
C SER A 258 9.24 6.80 19.42
N MET A 259 8.24 7.50 18.85
CA MET A 259 8.44 8.74 18.12
C MET A 259 7.34 9.75 18.42
N SER A 260 7.72 11.00 18.60
CA SER A 260 6.79 12.13 18.57
C SER A 260 6.16 12.29 17.19
N SER A 261 5.01 12.97 17.12
CA SER A 261 4.37 13.29 15.84
C SER A 261 5.27 14.15 14.95
N ALA A 262 6.03 15.06 15.54
CA ALA A 262 6.99 15.88 14.82
C ALA A 262 8.09 15.04 14.15
N GLU A 263 8.62 14.02 14.83
CA GLU A 263 9.60 13.09 14.26
C GLU A 263 8.99 12.25 13.13
N ILE A 264 7.78 11.72 13.33
CA ILE A 264 7.03 10.96 12.31
C ILE A 264 6.86 11.81 11.05
N LEU A 265 6.35 13.03 11.17
CA LEU A 265 6.11 13.93 10.04
C LEU A 265 7.40 14.35 9.34
N LYS A 266 8.46 14.68 10.10
CA LYS A 266 9.77 15.02 9.50
C LYS A 266 10.36 13.85 8.73
N LYS A 267 10.14 12.63 9.19
CA LYS A 267 10.67 11.41 8.56
C LYS A 267 9.88 11.00 7.32
N ILE A 268 8.54 11.14 7.36
CA ILE A 268 7.65 10.66 6.30
C ILE A 268 7.31 11.74 5.29
N CYS A 269 6.84 12.90 5.76
CA CYS A 269 6.17 13.91 4.95
C CYS A 269 7.16 14.83 4.25
N THR A 270 8.05 14.27 3.44
CA THR A 270 9.14 14.99 2.77
C THR A 270 8.82 15.32 1.32
N THR A 271 9.15 16.53 0.89
CA THR A 271 9.15 16.94 -0.52
C THR A 271 10.35 16.34 -1.26
N ASP A 272 10.38 16.53 -2.58
CA ASP A 272 11.53 16.19 -3.43
C ASP A 272 12.82 16.93 -3.06
N LYS A 273 12.71 18.05 -2.33
CA LYS A 273 13.84 18.82 -1.77
C LYS A 273 14.26 18.36 -0.37
N GLY A 274 13.68 17.27 0.13
CA GLY A 274 13.95 16.74 1.48
C GLY A 274 13.37 17.57 2.62
N LYS A 275 12.53 18.58 2.32
CA LYS A 275 11.88 19.41 3.35
C LYS A 275 10.58 18.76 3.81
N CYS A 276 10.28 18.82 5.10
CA CYS A 276 8.99 18.38 5.60
C CYS A 276 7.89 19.37 5.16
N TYR A 277 6.88 18.90 4.41
CA TYR A 277 5.76 19.76 4.01
C TYR A 277 4.77 20.01 5.15
N PHE A 278 5.10 19.67 6.40
CA PHE A 278 4.40 20.07 7.63
C PHE A 278 5.32 20.84 8.60
N ALA A 279 6.41 21.44 8.12
CA ALA A 279 7.41 22.09 8.98
C ALA A 279 6.84 23.19 9.90
N ASP A 280 5.73 23.81 9.51
CA ASP A 280 4.97 24.84 10.22
C ASP A 280 3.80 24.30 11.07
N ASP A 281 3.54 22.99 11.06
CA ASP A 281 2.37 22.36 11.69
C ASP A 281 2.67 20.91 12.14
N LEU A 282 3.73 20.75 12.95
CA LEU A 282 4.29 19.45 13.33
C LEU A 282 3.50 18.70 14.41
N ASP A 283 2.57 19.36 15.08
CA ASP A 283 1.69 18.82 16.12
C ASP A 283 0.30 18.40 15.57
N ILE A 284 0.07 18.55 14.26
CA ILE A 284 -1.24 18.28 13.63
C ILE A 284 -1.80 16.89 13.96
N MET A 285 -0.94 15.88 14.06
CA MET A 285 -1.37 14.51 14.37
C MET A 285 -1.83 14.34 15.81
N ASP A 286 -1.34 15.16 16.75
CA ASP A 286 -1.75 15.08 18.16
C ASP A 286 -3.01 15.92 18.42
N ARG A 287 -3.23 17.00 17.64
CA ARG A 287 -4.42 17.85 17.78
C ARG A 287 -5.69 17.22 17.22
N GLU A 288 -5.58 16.52 16.09
CA GLU A 288 -6.75 15.96 15.42
C GLU A 288 -7.00 14.51 15.82
N GLY A 289 -8.03 14.26 16.63
CA GLY A 289 -8.39 12.92 17.10
C GLY A 289 -8.66 11.90 15.99
N ALA A 290 -9.02 12.35 14.77
CA ALA A 290 -9.13 11.48 13.61
C ALA A 290 -7.78 10.88 13.16
N MET A 291 -6.66 11.58 13.43
CA MET A 291 -5.31 11.18 13.02
C MET A 291 -4.64 10.23 14.02
N CYS A 292 -4.79 10.49 15.31
CA CYS A 292 -4.17 9.71 16.39
C CYS A 292 -5.12 8.79 17.16
N GLY A 293 -6.44 8.91 16.96
CA GLY A 293 -7.40 8.14 17.74
C GLY A 293 -7.37 6.64 17.44
N ILE A 294 -7.63 5.82 18.45
CA ILE A 294 -7.59 4.35 18.41
C ILE A 294 -9.00 3.78 18.57
N CYS A 295 -9.35 2.75 17.81
CA CYS A 295 -10.64 2.07 17.96
C CYS A 295 -10.72 1.33 19.30
N LYS A 296 -11.93 1.26 19.85
CA LYS A 296 -12.20 0.55 21.12
C LYS A 296 -11.71 -0.89 21.09
N ASP A 297 -12.02 -1.64 20.03
CA ASP A 297 -11.63 -3.04 19.88
C ASP A 297 -10.10 -3.22 19.87
N THR A 298 -9.37 -2.32 19.21
CA THR A 298 -7.90 -2.34 19.18
C THR A 298 -7.32 -2.05 20.55
N ARG A 299 -7.92 -1.12 21.31
CA ARG A 299 -7.52 -0.81 22.68
C ARG A 299 -7.70 -2.02 23.60
N GLU A 300 -8.86 -2.66 23.56
CA GLU A 300 -9.14 -3.87 24.33
C GLU A 300 -8.20 -5.02 23.96
N ALA A 301 -7.90 -5.18 22.67
CA ALA A 301 -6.93 -6.16 22.21
C ALA A 301 -5.50 -5.86 22.71
N ALA A 302 -5.11 -4.58 22.79
CA ALA A 302 -3.83 -4.17 23.34
C ALA A 302 -3.75 -4.49 24.84
N ASP A 303 -4.79 -4.15 25.61
CA ASP A 303 -4.85 -4.45 27.05
C ASP A 303 -4.67 -5.95 27.32
N LYS A 304 -5.37 -6.78 26.55
CA LYS A 304 -5.25 -8.24 26.65
C LYS A 304 -3.86 -8.73 26.24
N PHE A 305 -3.34 -8.25 25.11
CA PHE A 305 -2.04 -8.64 24.59
C PHE A 305 -0.92 -8.36 25.59
N PHE A 306 -0.88 -7.14 26.16
CA PHE A 306 0.19 -6.76 27.07
C PHE A 306 0.08 -7.43 28.43
N LYS A 307 -1.14 -7.66 28.94
CA LYS A 307 -1.37 -8.45 30.15
C LYS A 307 -0.84 -9.88 30.01
N GLU A 308 -1.12 -10.54 28.89
CA GLU A 308 -0.63 -11.91 28.66
C GLU A 308 0.88 -11.94 28.41
N ARG A 309 1.43 -10.94 27.70
CA ARG A 309 2.89 -10.80 27.51
C ARG A 309 3.61 -10.66 28.84
N GLU A 310 3.14 -9.78 29.72
CA GLU A 310 3.73 -9.57 31.04
C GLU A 310 3.71 -10.87 31.84
N LYS A 311 2.57 -11.56 31.88
CA LYS A 311 2.43 -12.85 32.57
C LYS A 311 3.41 -13.92 32.06
N LEU A 312 3.59 -14.04 30.75
CA LEU A 312 4.40 -15.10 30.14
C LEU A 312 5.89 -14.75 30.02
N THR A 313 6.26 -13.47 30.03
CA THR A 313 7.63 -13.05 29.71
C THR A 313 8.24 -12.08 30.73
N GLY A 314 7.46 -11.56 31.67
CA GLY A 314 7.88 -10.51 32.61
C GLY A 314 8.13 -9.14 31.97
N GLN A 315 7.85 -8.97 30.67
CA GLN A 315 8.04 -7.69 29.99
C GLN A 315 6.92 -6.72 30.34
N ALA A 316 7.29 -5.51 30.78
CA ALA A 316 6.37 -4.44 31.11
C ALA A 316 5.39 -4.14 29.96
N PRO A 317 4.12 -3.79 30.26
CA PRO A 317 3.15 -3.41 29.25
C PRO A 317 3.54 -2.09 28.58
N ASP A 318 3.18 -1.94 27.31
CA ASP A 318 3.15 -0.62 26.68
C ASP A 318 1.86 0.09 27.10
N GLU A 319 1.96 1.35 27.50
CA GLU A 319 0.80 2.15 27.95
C GLU A 319 0.52 3.37 27.05
N SER A 320 1.31 3.55 25.99
CA SER A 320 1.25 4.72 25.09
C SER A 320 -0.13 4.96 24.48
N TYR A 321 -0.93 3.90 24.32
CA TYR A 321 -2.25 3.96 23.69
C TYR A 321 -3.39 4.35 24.64
N LYS A 322 -3.18 4.32 25.97
CA LYS A 322 -4.26 4.54 26.95
C LYS A 322 -4.89 5.93 26.84
N ASN A 323 -4.06 6.94 26.57
CA ASN A 323 -4.46 8.35 26.49
C ASN A 323 -4.82 8.82 25.07
N LEU A 324 -4.75 7.93 24.07
CA LEU A 324 -5.15 8.31 22.71
C LEU A 324 -6.66 8.61 22.68
N PRO A 325 -7.11 9.53 21.82
CA PRO A 325 -8.54 9.76 21.61
C PRO A 325 -9.24 8.45 21.23
N SER A 326 -10.40 8.19 21.83
CA SER A 326 -11.19 7.02 21.47
C SER A 326 -11.88 7.25 20.13
N ARG A 327 -11.86 6.23 19.27
CA ARG A 327 -12.73 6.10 18.11
C ARG A 327 -13.70 4.96 18.37
N GLY A 328 -14.82 4.96 17.63
CA GLY A 328 -15.81 3.87 17.70
C GLY A 328 -15.20 2.50 17.40
N ASN A 329 -16.05 1.48 17.39
CA ASN A 329 -15.63 0.12 17.06
C ASN A 329 -15.10 0.04 15.61
N LEU A 330 -14.25 -0.95 15.33
CA LEU A 330 -13.78 -1.19 13.97
C LEU A 330 -14.97 -1.55 13.08
N PHE A 331 -15.04 -0.98 11.88
CA PHE A 331 -16.09 -1.35 10.92
C PHE A 331 -16.11 -2.87 10.65
N GLU A 332 -17.26 -3.50 10.92
CA GLU A 332 -17.44 -4.96 10.93
C GLU A 332 -17.33 -5.64 9.55
N SER A 333 -17.21 -4.86 8.46
CA SER A 333 -17.20 -5.37 7.08
C SER A 333 -15.80 -5.61 6.48
N LEU A 334 -14.72 -5.60 7.26
CA LEU A 334 -13.35 -5.66 6.74
C LEU A 334 -12.74 -7.06 6.82
N ARG A 335 -13.42 -8.05 6.22
CA ARG A 335 -12.74 -9.28 5.77
C ARG A 335 -12.17 -9.00 4.38
N ILE A 336 -10.85 -8.96 4.28
CA ILE A 336 -10.04 -8.94 3.04
C ILE A 336 -9.67 -7.52 2.57
N ILE A 337 -8.73 -6.88 3.27
CA ILE A 337 -7.70 -6.10 2.59
C ILE A 337 -6.38 -6.82 2.84
N ALA A 338 -5.80 -7.37 1.76
CA ALA A 338 -4.52 -8.04 1.82
C ALA A 338 -3.43 -6.97 1.93
N PHE A 339 -2.94 -6.74 3.15
CA PHE A 339 -1.81 -5.84 3.38
C PHE A 339 -0.50 -6.54 3.00
N SER A 340 0.43 -5.73 2.50
CA SER A 340 1.82 -6.06 2.18
C SER A 340 2.53 -6.63 3.41
N ARG A 341 2.41 -7.93 3.63
CA ARG A 341 3.29 -8.64 4.54
C ARG A 341 4.60 -8.93 3.82
N PRO A 342 5.77 -8.55 4.37
CA PRO A 342 7.03 -9.07 3.87
C PRO A 342 7.06 -10.59 4.10
N GLY A 343 6.95 -11.34 3.01
CA GLY A 343 7.00 -12.81 3.00
C GLY A 343 5.63 -13.48 3.01
N LYS A 344 5.33 -14.17 1.90
CA LYS A 344 4.17 -15.03 1.64
C LYS A 344 2.89 -14.36 1.12
N ALA A 345 2.99 -13.72 -0.06
CA ALA A 345 1.83 -13.51 -0.93
C ALA A 345 1.18 -14.84 -1.39
N ALA A 346 1.92 -15.96 -1.33
CA ALA A 346 1.48 -17.27 -1.81
C ALA A 346 0.37 -17.96 -0.97
N ASP A 347 0.28 -17.70 0.34
CA ASP A 347 -0.60 -18.50 1.23
C ASP A 347 -2.09 -18.08 1.23
N PHE A 348 -2.42 -16.88 0.73
CA PHE A 348 -3.81 -16.40 0.73
C PHE A 348 -4.61 -16.78 -0.53
N SER A 349 -3.93 -17.11 -1.63
CA SER A 349 -4.57 -17.50 -2.90
C SER A 349 -5.34 -18.83 -2.80
N ILE A 350 -4.91 -19.75 -1.92
CA ILE A 350 -5.47 -21.11 -1.84
C ILE A 350 -6.72 -21.17 -0.94
N LYS A 351 -6.82 -20.34 0.10
CA LYS A 351 -7.95 -20.40 1.05
C LYS A 351 -9.28 -19.88 0.50
N SER A 352 -9.27 -18.89 -0.41
CA SER A 352 -10.52 -18.37 -1.00
C SER A 352 -11.20 -19.39 -1.92
N LYS A 353 -10.42 -20.20 -2.65
CA LYS A 353 -10.91 -21.25 -3.56
C LYS A 353 -11.53 -22.43 -2.79
N LEU A 354 -10.97 -22.79 -1.64
CA LEU A 354 -11.51 -23.86 -0.77
C LEU A 354 -12.83 -23.46 -0.08
N LEU A 355 -13.00 -22.18 0.25
CA LEU A 355 -14.25 -21.66 0.82
C LEU A 355 -15.39 -21.55 -0.21
N SER A 356 -15.09 -21.26 -1.48
CA SER A 356 -16.09 -21.26 -2.55
C SER A 356 -16.48 -22.67 -3.00
N LEU A 357 -15.54 -23.63 -2.96
CA LEU A 357 -15.82 -25.04 -3.31
C LEU A 357 -16.63 -25.79 -2.24
N LYS A 358 -16.53 -25.40 -0.96
CA LYS A 358 -17.39 -25.96 0.10
C LYS A 358 -18.83 -25.43 0.07
N LYS A 359 -19.09 -24.24 -0.49
CA LYS A 359 -20.46 -23.71 -0.65
C LYS A 359 -21.24 -24.31 -1.83
N ASN A 360 -20.56 -24.88 -2.83
CA ASN A 360 -21.20 -25.46 -4.02
C ASN A 360 -21.36 -27.00 -3.98
N LYS A 361 -21.10 -27.64 -2.84
CA LYS A 361 -21.40 -29.08 -2.62
C LYS A 361 -22.59 -29.33 -1.68
N GLY A 362 -23.42 -28.31 -1.45
CA GLY A 362 -24.59 -28.37 -0.57
C GLY A 362 -25.87 -27.89 -1.25
N ARG A 363 -26.06 -28.24 -2.53
CA ARG A 363 -27.35 -28.18 -3.21
C ARG A 363 -27.50 -29.40 -4.09
#